data_AF-A0A0L0CW02-F1
#
_entry.id   AF-A0A0L0CW02-F1
#
_cell.length_a   1.000
_cell.length_b   1.000
_cell.length_c   1.000
_cell.angle_alpha   90.00
_cell.angle_beta   90.00
_cell.angle_gamma   90.00
#
_symmetry.space_group_name_H-M   'P 1'
#
loop_
_entity.id
_entity.type
_entity.pdbx_description
1 polymer ?
#
loop_
_entity_poly.entity_id
_entity_poly.type
_entity_poly.pdbx_seq_one_letter_code
_entity_poly.pdbx_strand_id
1 'polypeptide(L)'
;MNNDKMEAALNICNTLPGHVFDDTIKMLSRIDQSITNNILINKEGSIKINYDKEENKYYLGNMFNKEKDSYRSPYTNIYFPEHYINSYVPPEHLRTLEILYNKIFDRYRKAYYMNGLSSVYLWPNPIEDGFVACFLIKKKEIFDKETNIKWEATHLIQVNITNLNVHYQISCTINFEIKKNDNLLLSGNINKALENSKK
;
A
#
# COMPACT_ATOMS: atom_id res chain seq x y z
N MET A 1 -12.63 -6.92 -26.51
CA MET A 1 -13.65 -7.47 -25.59
C MET A 1 -13.16 -7.67 -24.16
N ASN A 2 -12.09 -8.42 -23.86
CA ASN A 2 -11.63 -8.55 -22.47
C ASN A 2 -10.91 -7.28 -21.95
N ASN A 3 -10.13 -6.63 -22.83
CA ASN A 3 -9.44 -5.37 -22.49
C ASN A 3 -10.42 -4.22 -22.19
N ASP A 4 -11.48 -4.06 -22.99
CA ASP A 4 -12.45 -2.97 -22.81
C ASP A 4 -13.18 -3.07 -21.46
N LYS A 5 -13.51 -4.29 -21.03
CA LYS A 5 -14.10 -4.53 -19.70
C LYS A 5 -13.13 -4.23 -18.58
N MET A 6 -11.86 -4.60 -18.75
CA MET A 6 -10.81 -4.34 -17.75
C MET A 6 -10.54 -2.84 -17.62
N GLU A 7 -10.46 -2.12 -18.74
CA GLU A 7 -10.30 -0.67 -18.77
C GLU A 7 -11.49 0.05 -18.14
N ALA A 8 -12.72 -0.37 -18.47
CA ALA A 8 -13.93 0.18 -17.85
C ALA A 8 -13.95 -0.04 -16.33
N ALA A 9 -13.57 -1.23 -15.86
CA ALA A 9 -13.54 -1.54 -14.44
C ALA A 9 -12.42 -0.79 -13.70
N LEU A 10 -11.25 -0.60 -14.33
CA LEU A 10 -10.19 0.28 -13.81
C LEU A 10 -10.68 1.74 -13.73
N ASN A 11 -11.39 2.23 -14.75
CA ASN A 11 -11.97 3.57 -14.76
C ASN A 11 -12.98 3.77 -13.63
N ILE A 12 -13.86 2.80 -13.38
CA ILE A 12 -14.78 2.82 -12.23
C ILE A 12 -13.99 2.95 -10.93
N CYS A 13 -13.01 2.09 -10.72
CA CYS A 13 -12.23 2.12 -9.48
C CYS A 13 -11.38 3.39 -9.35
N ASN A 14 -10.96 4.03 -10.44
CA ASN A 14 -10.21 5.29 -10.44
C ASN A 14 -11.10 6.51 -10.19
N THR A 15 -12.39 6.42 -10.52
CA THR A 15 -13.35 7.51 -10.36
C THR A 15 -14.01 7.49 -8.99
N LEU A 16 -14.25 6.30 -8.45
CA LEU A 16 -14.95 6.15 -7.17
C LEU A 16 -14.05 6.48 -5.97
N PRO A 17 -14.63 7.04 -4.89
CA PRO A 17 -13.90 7.31 -3.65
C PRO A 17 -13.25 6.05 -3.05
N GLY A 18 -12.07 6.20 -2.45
CA GLY A 18 -11.34 5.07 -1.87
C GLY A 18 -12.11 4.31 -0.78
N HIS A 19 -13.01 4.97 -0.04
CA HIS A 19 -13.79 4.32 1.03
C HIS A 19 -14.84 3.32 0.51
N VAL A 20 -15.27 3.41 -0.75
CA VAL A 20 -16.18 2.43 -1.38
C VAL A 20 -15.42 1.37 -2.18
N PHE A 21 -14.08 1.38 -2.16
CA PHE A 21 -13.28 0.49 -2.99
C PHE A 21 -13.56 -0.98 -2.69
N ASP A 22 -13.59 -1.38 -1.42
CA ASP A 22 -13.81 -2.77 -1.03
C ASP A 22 -15.19 -3.28 -1.51
N ASP A 23 -16.23 -2.44 -1.41
CA ASP A 23 -17.57 -2.80 -1.88
C ASP A 23 -17.70 -2.76 -3.40
N THR A 24 -16.98 -1.85 -4.06
CA THR A 24 -16.86 -1.80 -5.53
C THR A 24 -16.24 -3.09 -6.05
N ILE A 25 -15.16 -3.57 -5.43
CA ILE A 25 -14.50 -4.83 -5.78
C ILE A 25 -15.43 -6.03 -5.56
N LYS A 26 -16.18 -6.06 -4.45
CA LYS A 26 -17.20 -7.11 -4.21
C LYS A 26 -18.32 -7.09 -5.26
N MET A 27 -18.68 -5.91 -5.77
CA MET A 27 -19.70 -5.80 -6.81
C MET A 27 -19.15 -6.27 -8.16
N LEU A 28 -17.94 -5.83 -8.53
CA LEU A 28 -17.26 -6.25 -9.75
C LEU A 28 -16.99 -7.76 -9.78
N SER A 29 -16.67 -8.37 -8.64
CA SER A 29 -16.44 -9.82 -8.56
C SER A 29 -17.67 -10.67 -8.86
N ARG A 30 -18.86 -10.16 -8.55
CA ARG A 30 -20.14 -10.81 -8.91
C ARG A 30 -20.42 -10.75 -10.42
N ILE A 31 -19.86 -9.76 -11.11
CA ILE A 31 -20.02 -9.59 -12.56
C ILE A 31 -19.00 -10.45 -13.29
N ASP A 32 -17.72 -10.34 -12.91
CA ASP A 32 -16.64 -11.10 -13.52
C ASP A 32 -15.46 -11.23 -12.53
N GLN A 33 -15.27 -12.46 -12.05
CA GLN A 33 -14.23 -12.76 -11.07
C GLN A 33 -12.81 -12.70 -11.67
N SER A 34 -12.67 -12.95 -12.98
CA SER A 34 -11.38 -12.88 -13.67
C SER A 34 -10.87 -11.44 -13.78
N ILE A 35 -11.78 -10.48 -14.01
CA ILE A 35 -11.46 -9.05 -14.04
C ILE A 35 -11.04 -8.56 -12.65
N THR A 36 -11.75 -9.01 -11.62
CA THR A 36 -11.50 -8.56 -10.25
C THR A 36 -10.14 -9.00 -9.74
N ASN A 37 -9.72 -10.22 -10.07
CA ASN A 37 -8.37 -10.69 -9.74
C ASN A 37 -7.30 -9.80 -10.38
N ASN A 38 -7.48 -9.39 -11.64
CA ASN A 38 -6.57 -8.47 -12.31
C ASN A 38 -6.62 -7.04 -11.74
N ILE A 39 -7.78 -6.56 -11.30
CA ILE A 39 -7.89 -5.23 -10.64
C ILE A 39 -7.30 -5.26 -9.24
N LEU A 40 -7.51 -6.32 -8.48
CA LEU A 40 -6.90 -6.53 -7.16
C LEU A 40 -5.38 -6.59 -7.25
N ILE A 41 -4.84 -7.07 -8.38
CA ILE A 41 -3.39 -7.01 -8.66
C ILE A 41 -2.94 -5.56 -8.91
N ASN A 42 -3.80 -4.71 -9.50
CA ASN A 42 -3.45 -3.36 -9.95
C ASN A 42 -3.91 -2.22 -9.02
N LYS A 43 -4.76 -2.48 -8.03
CA LYS A 43 -5.25 -1.48 -7.08
C LYS A 43 -5.02 -1.88 -5.65
N GLU A 44 -4.38 -0.96 -4.96
CA GLU A 44 -4.04 -1.05 -3.56
C GLU A 44 -5.33 -0.94 -2.72
N GLY A 45 -5.73 -2.04 -2.08
CA GLY A 45 -6.83 -2.04 -1.13
C GLY A 45 -6.55 -1.18 0.11
N SER A 46 -7.56 -1.00 0.97
CA SER A 46 -7.43 -0.21 2.20
C SER A 46 -6.26 -0.70 3.06
N ILE A 47 -5.48 0.25 3.57
CA ILE A 47 -4.39 -0.04 4.51
C ILE A 47 -4.98 -0.51 5.84
N LYS A 48 -4.62 -1.69 6.31
CA LYS A 48 -5.00 -2.24 7.62
C LYS A 48 -3.94 -1.94 8.67
N ILE A 49 -4.36 -1.79 9.92
CA ILE A 49 -3.45 -1.73 11.07
C ILE A 49 -3.40 -3.13 11.67
N ASN A 50 -2.20 -3.68 11.77
CA ASN A 50 -1.92 -4.98 12.37
C ASN A 50 -1.01 -4.81 13.58
N TYR A 51 -0.87 -5.84 14.40
CA TYR A 51 -0.08 -5.83 15.62
C TYR A 51 0.93 -6.97 15.63
N ASP A 52 2.20 -6.62 15.74
CA ASP A 52 3.29 -7.55 15.96
C ASP A 52 3.39 -7.83 17.45
N LYS A 53 3.02 -9.04 17.85
CA LYS A 53 3.01 -9.47 19.25
C LYS A 53 4.41 -9.72 19.83
N GLU A 54 5.42 -9.98 19.00
CA GLU A 54 6.78 -10.26 19.46
C GLU A 54 7.53 -8.95 19.77
N GLU A 55 7.30 -7.92 18.95
CA GLU A 55 7.92 -6.59 19.11
C GLU A 55 7.03 -5.58 19.85
N ASN A 56 5.78 -5.96 20.17
CA ASN A 56 4.76 -5.10 20.76
C ASN A 56 4.59 -3.77 19.99
N LYS A 57 4.42 -3.87 18.67
CA LYS A 57 4.34 -2.71 17.76
C LYS A 57 3.23 -2.87 16.73
N TYR A 58 2.55 -1.77 16.44
CA TYR A 58 1.59 -1.71 15.34
C TYR A 58 2.30 -1.45 14.01
N TYR A 59 1.83 -2.09 12.95
CA TYR A 59 2.34 -1.91 11.58
C TYR A 59 1.19 -1.86 10.57
N LEU A 60 1.50 -1.45 9.35
CA LEU A 60 0.54 -1.31 8.26
C LEU A 60 0.57 -2.51 7.33
N GLY A 61 -0.59 -3.06 7.02
CA GLY A 61 -0.74 -4.15 6.06
C GLY A 61 -1.56 -3.73 4.85
N ASN A 62 -1.14 -4.15 3.66
CA ASN A 62 -1.92 -4.12 2.44
C ASN A 62 -1.65 -5.40 1.63
N MET A 63 -2.06 -5.44 0.36
CA MET A 63 -1.86 -6.62 -0.49
C MET A 63 -0.39 -7.05 -0.65
N PHE A 64 0.59 -6.14 -0.57
CA PHE A 64 2.00 -6.45 -0.85
C PHE A 64 2.74 -7.14 0.29
N ASN A 65 2.17 -7.15 1.50
CA ASN A 65 2.69 -7.92 2.63
C ASN A 65 1.65 -8.90 3.19
N LYS A 66 0.58 -9.20 2.43
CA LYS A 66 -0.48 -10.12 2.84
C LYS A 66 -0.18 -11.52 2.32
N GLU A 67 -0.38 -12.51 3.17
CA GLU A 67 -0.50 -13.92 2.81
C GLU A 67 -1.80 -14.45 3.43
N LYS A 68 -2.75 -14.89 2.59
CA LYS A 68 -4.13 -15.19 3.02
C LYS A 68 -4.71 -14.07 3.87
N ASP A 69 -4.96 -14.27 5.16
CA ASP A 69 -5.45 -13.24 6.09
C ASP A 69 -4.39 -12.76 7.09
N SER A 70 -3.15 -13.18 6.91
CA SER A 70 -2.00 -12.73 7.69
C SER A 70 -1.22 -11.65 6.98
N TYR A 71 -0.52 -10.81 7.74
CA TYR A 71 0.33 -9.75 7.21
C TYR A 71 1.75 -9.85 7.78
N ARG A 72 2.77 -9.71 6.94
CA ARG A 72 4.18 -9.71 7.37
C ARG A 72 4.51 -8.44 8.13
N SER A 73 5.02 -8.58 9.35
CA SER A 73 5.55 -7.46 10.13
C SER A 73 6.87 -6.96 9.55
N PRO A 74 7.06 -5.64 9.42
CA PRO A 74 8.34 -5.06 9.00
C PRO A 74 9.40 -5.18 10.10
N TYR A 75 9.04 -5.49 11.35
CA TYR A 75 9.95 -5.57 12.48
C TYR A 75 10.54 -6.97 12.62
N THR A 76 9.68 -7.98 12.81
CA THR A 76 10.08 -9.38 13.01
C THR A 76 10.25 -10.18 11.73
N ASN A 77 9.75 -9.67 10.60
CA ASN A 77 9.66 -10.42 9.33
C ASN A 77 8.70 -11.62 9.38
N ILE A 78 7.85 -11.71 10.41
CA ILE A 78 6.90 -12.81 10.64
C ILE A 78 5.49 -12.38 10.22
N TYR A 79 4.70 -13.33 9.72
CA TYR A 79 3.28 -13.12 9.41
C TYR A 79 2.40 -13.31 10.64
N PHE A 80 1.47 -12.38 10.88
CA PHE A 80 0.47 -12.46 11.95
C PHE A 80 -0.95 -12.37 11.38
N PRO A 81 -1.95 -13.09 11.93
CA PRO A 81 -1.85 -13.93 13.14
C PRO A 81 -1.21 -15.30 12.90
N GLU A 82 -1.29 -15.81 11.66
CA GLU A 82 -0.81 -17.13 11.29
C GLU A 82 0.43 -17.05 10.39
N HIS A 83 1.38 -17.94 10.61
CA HIS A 83 2.53 -18.13 9.74
C HIS A 83 2.30 -19.33 8.83
N TYR A 84 2.55 -19.18 7.52
CA TYR A 84 2.51 -20.27 6.56
C TYR A 84 3.91 -20.62 6.08
N ILE A 85 4.18 -21.90 5.83
CA ILE A 85 5.52 -22.40 5.46
C ILE A 85 6.03 -21.76 4.16
N ASN A 86 5.12 -21.48 3.22
CA ASN A 86 5.44 -20.93 1.90
C ASN A 86 5.20 -19.41 1.83
N SER A 87 5.05 -18.73 2.96
CA SER A 87 4.90 -17.27 2.96
C SER A 87 6.17 -16.61 2.46
N TYR A 88 6.02 -15.62 1.58
CA TYR A 88 7.16 -14.89 1.04
C TYR A 88 7.92 -14.11 2.13
N VAL A 89 9.25 -14.24 2.13
CA VAL A 89 10.18 -13.41 2.90
C VAL A 89 11.27 -12.87 1.98
N PRO A 90 11.69 -11.60 2.14
CA PRO A 90 12.68 -11.02 1.27
C PRO A 90 14.07 -11.66 1.47
N PRO A 91 14.88 -11.77 0.41
CA PRO A 91 16.30 -12.12 0.51
C PRO A 91 17.05 -11.19 1.48
N GLU A 92 18.13 -11.69 2.08
CA GLU A 92 18.87 -10.99 3.16
C GLU A 92 19.29 -9.55 2.81
N HIS A 93 19.78 -9.33 1.58
CA HIS A 93 20.18 -8.01 1.12
C HIS A 93 18.99 -7.03 1.04
N LEU A 94 17.83 -7.49 0.52
CA LEU A 94 16.60 -6.68 0.51
C LEU A 94 16.03 -6.50 1.91
N ARG A 95 16.12 -7.51 2.78
CA ARG A 95 15.67 -7.39 4.17
C ARG A 95 16.48 -6.32 4.92
N THR A 96 17.79 -6.26 4.68
CA THR A 96 18.67 -5.24 5.24
C THR A 96 18.25 -3.84 4.78
N LEU A 97 17.98 -3.67 3.48
CA LEU A 97 17.47 -2.41 2.93
C LEU A 97 16.07 -2.07 3.47
N GLU A 98 15.18 -3.05 3.60
CA GLU A 98 13.82 -2.88 4.12
C GLU A 98 13.85 -2.35 5.57
N ILE A 99 14.73 -2.89 6.42
CA ILE A 99 14.91 -2.40 7.80
C ILE A 99 15.42 -0.96 7.79
N LEU A 100 16.39 -0.62 6.93
CA LEU A 100 16.92 0.73 6.80
C LEU A 100 15.83 1.71 6.32
N TYR A 101 15.04 1.32 5.32
CA TYR A 101 13.99 2.16 4.75
C TYR A 101 12.86 2.38 5.75
N ASN A 102 12.46 1.37 6.52
CA ASN A 102 11.51 1.56 7.63
C ASN A 102 12.02 2.61 8.64
N LYS A 103 13.31 2.56 9.02
CA LYS A 103 13.91 3.55 9.94
C LYS A 103 13.89 4.96 9.36
N ILE A 104 14.26 5.13 8.10
CA ILE A 104 14.30 6.44 7.42
C ILE A 104 12.86 6.96 7.25
N PHE A 105 11.95 6.12 6.81
CA PHE A 105 10.58 6.51 6.51
C PHE A 105 9.76 6.80 7.78
N ASP A 106 10.06 6.16 8.90
CA ASP A 106 9.50 6.57 10.20
C ASP A 106 9.93 7.98 10.61
N ARG A 107 11.18 8.40 10.30
CA ARG A 107 11.62 9.79 10.51
C ARG A 107 10.86 10.75 9.60
N TYR A 108 10.69 10.40 8.34
CA TYR A 108 9.87 11.17 7.39
C TYR A 108 8.43 11.33 7.89
N ARG A 109 7.79 10.23 8.33
CA ARG A 109 6.46 10.25 8.92
C ARG A 109 6.39 11.19 10.12
N LYS A 110 7.34 11.10 11.06
CA LYS A 110 7.37 12.01 12.23
C LYS A 110 7.51 13.47 11.82
N ALA A 111 8.34 13.76 10.83
CA ALA A 111 8.59 15.14 10.37
C ALA A 111 7.36 15.77 9.67
N TYR A 112 6.65 15.00 8.84
CA TYR A 112 5.58 15.54 7.99
C TYR A 112 4.16 15.23 8.47
N TYR A 113 3.96 14.11 9.14
CA TYR A 113 2.64 13.64 9.59
C TYR A 113 2.45 13.76 11.10
N MET A 114 3.53 14.04 11.85
CA MET A 114 3.63 14.14 13.32
C MET A 114 3.28 12.83 14.06
N ASN A 115 2.10 12.26 13.80
CA ASN A 115 1.61 10.99 14.32
C ASN A 115 1.28 10.01 13.18
N GLY A 116 0.48 8.98 13.46
CA GLY A 116 0.17 7.90 12.52
C GLY A 116 1.23 6.80 12.49
N LEU A 117 1.04 5.85 11.58
CA LEU A 117 1.91 4.69 11.37
C LEU A 117 2.54 4.74 9.98
N SER A 118 3.71 4.13 9.85
CA SER A 118 4.33 3.86 8.56
C SER A 118 4.92 2.46 8.53
N SER A 119 4.99 1.87 7.34
CA SER A 119 5.65 0.58 7.11
C SER A 119 6.20 0.53 5.70
N VAL A 120 7.32 -0.15 5.51
CA VAL A 120 7.97 -0.33 4.21
C VAL A 120 8.20 -1.81 3.95
N TYR A 121 7.89 -2.26 2.74
CA TYR A 121 8.09 -3.64 2.29
C TYR A 121 8.82 -3.69 0.96
N LEU A 122 9.84 -4.55 0.84
CA LEU A 122 10.62 -4.72 -0.38
C LEU A 122 10.51 -6.14 -0.94
N TRP A 123 10.52 -6.25 -2.25
CA TRP A 123 10.64 -7.53 -2.97
C TRP A 123 11.41 -7.38 -4.28
N PRO A 124 12.01 -8.46 -4.80
CA PRO A 124 12.69 -8.42 -6.09
C PRO A 124 11.74 -7.99 -7.21
N ASN A 125 12.26 -7.24 -8.18
CA ASN A 125 11.51 -7.02 -9.41
C ASN A 125 11.49 -8.35 -10.19
N PRO A 126 10.30 -8.86 -10.59
CA PRO A 126 10.22 -10.14 -11.28
C PRO A 126 10.68 -10.11 -12.75
N ILE A 127 10.83 -8.93 -13.35
CA ILE A 127 11.07 -8.77 -14.79
C ILE A 127 12.48 -8.23 -15.07
N GLU A 128 12.94 -7.28 -14.27
CA GLU A 128 14.22 -6.58 -14.47
C GLU A 128 15.11 -6.70 -13.24
N ASP A 129 16.42 -6.51 -13.42
CA ASP A 129 17.35 -6.44 -12.30
C ASP A 129 16.99 -5.25 -11.39
N GLY A 130 16.72 -5.52 -10.11
CA GLY A 130 16.34 -4.50 -9.15
C GLY A 130 15.29 -4.97 -8.16
N PHE A 131 14.50 -4.04 -7.64
CA PHE A 131 13.52 -4.32 -6.60
C PHE A 131 12.35 -3.34 -6.64
N VAL A 132 11.25 -3.74 -6.01
CA VAL A 132 10.10 -2.89 -5.75
C VAL A 132 10.00 -2.64 -4.26
N ALA A 133 9.67 -1.40 -3.89
CA ALA A 133 9.46 -0.99 -2.52
C ALA A 133 8.07 -0.36 -2.37
N CYS A 134 7.28 -0.87 -1.43
CA CYS A 134 5.99 -0.30 -1.03
C CYS A 134 6.15 0.44 0.29
N PHE A 135 5.86 1.73 0.27
CA PHE A 135 5.84 2.59 1.44
C PHE A 135 4.41 2.93 1.81
N LEU A 136 4.02 2.64 3.05
CA LEU A 136 2.68 2.88 3.57
C LEU A 136 2.70 3.95 4.65
N ILE A 137 1.75 4.87 4.60
CA ILE A 137 1.43 5.80 5.68
C ILE A 137 -0.06 5.72 5.94
N LYS A 138 -0.43 5.63 7.22
CA LYS A 138 -1.81 5.76 7.66
C LYS A 138 -1.88 6.63 8.90
N LYS A 139 -2.72 7.66 8.83
CA LYS A 139 -2.98 8.60 9.91
C LYS A 139 -4.48 8.69 10.13
N LYS A 140 -4.89 8.65 11.39
CA LYS A 140 -6.23 9.05 11.82
C LYS A 140 -6.06 10.17 12.84
N GLU A 141 -6.78 11.25 12.64
CA GLU A 141 -6.71 12.45 13.46
C GLU A 141 -8.12 12.88 13.85
N ILE A 142 -8.30 13.20 15.12
CA ILE A 142 -9.51 13.83 15.64
C ILE A 142 -9.21 15.33 15.64
N PHE A 143 -9.78 16.07 14.69
CA PHE A 143 -9.53 17.51 14.56
C PHE A 143 -10.28 18.29 15.64
N ASP A 144 -11.54 17.92 15.89
CA ASP A 144 -12.37 18.39 16.99
C ASP A 144 -13.30 17.26 17.48
N LYS A 145 -14.21 17.54 18.43
CA LYS A 145 -15.11 16.51 19.01
C LYS A 145 -15.99 15.79 17.97
N GLU A 146 -16.25 16.43 16.84
CA GLU A 146 -17.19 15.96 15.82
C GLU A 146 -16.47 15.57 14.53
N THR A 147 -15.29 16.14 14.28
CA THR A 147 -14.57 16.07 13.00
C THR A 147 -13.39 15.13 13.06
N ASN A 148 -13.43 14.08 12.23
CA ASN A 148 -12.38 13.09 12.07
C ASN A 148 -11.77 13.18 10.67
N ILE A 149 -10.44 13.12 10.60
CA ILE A 149 -9.68 13.09 9.35
C ILE A 149 -8.93 11.76 9.28
N LYS A 150 -9.10 11.07 8.16
CA LYS A 150 -8.36 9.85 7.81
C LYS A 150 -7.48 10.14 6.60
N TRP A 151 -6.23 9.70 6.67
CA TRP A 151 -5.27 9.80 5.59
C TRP A 151 -4.59 8.45 5.39
N GLU A 152 -4.53 8.00 4.14
CA GLU A 152 -3.86 6.78 3.71
C GLU A 152 -3.04 7.11 2.47
N ALA A 153 -1.75 6.80 2.51
CA ALA A 153 -0.88 6.94 1.35
C ALA A 153 -0.10 5.66 1.13
N THR A 154 -0.03 5.25 -0.13
CA THR A 154 0.87 4.23 -0.61
C THR A 154 1.79 4.84 -1.65
N HIS A 155 3.08 4.53 -1.56
CA HIS A 155 4.04 4.84 -2.59
C HIS A 155 4.68 3.53 -3.04
N LEU A 156 4.44 3.15 -4.29
CA LEU A 156 5.06 2.02 -4.94
C LEU A 156 6.22 2.53 -5.79
N ILE A 157 7.43 2.13 -5.44
CA ILE A 157 8.66 2.54 -6.13
C ILE A 157 9.27 1.29 -6.75
N GLN A 158 9.26 1.22 -8.07
CA GLN A 158 9.99 0.22 -8.84
C GLN A 158 11.35 0.79 -9.20
N VAL A 159 12.40 0.05 -8.84
CA VAL A 159 13.80 0.38 -9.06
C VAL A 159 14.36 -0.64 -10.05
N ASN A 160 14.70 -0.19 -11.25
CA ASN A 160 15.33 -1.00 -12.28
C ASN A 160 16.79 -0.55 -12.41
N ILE A 161 17.70 -1.49 -12.21
CA ILE A 161 19.13 -1.27 -12.20
C ILE A 161 19.67 -1.76 -13.54
N THR A 162 20.33 -0.87 -14.26
CA THR A 162 21.11 -1.21 -15.46
C THR A 162 22.59 -0.99 -15.16
N ASN A 163 23.48 -1.41 -16.06
CA ASN A 163 24.92 -1.24 -15.88
C ASN A 163 25.38 0.22 -15.72
N LEU A 164 24.59 1.20 -16.18
CA LEU A 164 24.99 2.61 -16.24
C LEU A 164 24.06 3.56 -15.48
N ASN A 165 22.80 3.18 -15.26
CA ASN A 165 21.79 4.04 -14.65
C ASN A 165 20.85 3.23 -13.77
N VAL A 166 20.22 3.92 -12.82
CA VAL A 166 19.07 3.41 -12.07
C VAL A 166 17.82 4.15 -12.50
N HIS A 167 16.85 3.40 -13.02
CA HIS A 167 15.54 3.91 -13.39
C HIS A 167 14.57 3.72 -12.24
N TYR A 168 13.84 4.79 -11.91
CA TYR A 168 12.84 4.81 -10.85
C TYR A 168 11.48 5.10 -11.47
N GLN A 169 10.54 4.19 -11.25
CA GLN A 169 9.12 4.43 -11.52
C GLN A 169 8.41 4.52 -10.17
N ILE A 170 7.77 5.66 -9.92
CA ILE A 170 7.12 5.96 -8.65
C ILE A 170 5.64 6.14 -8.91
N SER A 171 4.82 5.29 -8.31
CA SER A 171 3.37 5.42 -8.27
C SER A 171 2.93 5.78 -6.86
N CYS A 172 2.19 6.87 -6.72
CA CYS A 172 1.70 7.37 -5.46
C CYS A 172 0.18 7.39 -5.47
N THR A 173 -0.44 6.73 -4.50
CA THR A 173 -1.88 6.77 -4.25
C THR A 173 -2.14 7.36 -2.87
N ILE A 174 -2.93 8.43 -2.82
CA ILE A 174 -3.32 9.10 -1.59
C ILE A 174 -4.83 9.09 -1.50
N ASN A 175 -5.36 8.57 -0.41
CA ASN A 175 -6.76 8.61 -0.05
C ASN A 175 -6.92 9.44 1.22
N PHE A 176 -7.91 10.33 1.23
CA PHE A 176 -8.28 11.05 2.43
C PHE A 176 -9.79 11.11 2.60
N GLU A 177 -10.21 11.23 3.85
CA GLU A 177 -11.60 11.27 4.25
C GLU A 177 -11.76 12.23 5.43
N ILE A 178 -12.77 13.08 5.36
CA ILE A 178 -13.18 13.99 6.43
C ILE A 178 -14.62 13.66 6.78
N LYS A 179 -14.86 13.29 8.03
CA LYS A 179 -16.18 13.00 8.59
C LYS A 179 -16.52 14.01 9.66
N LYS A 180 -17.77 14.45 9.72
CA LYS A 180 -18.32 15.25 10.82
C LYS A 180 -19.56 14.56 11.39
N ASN A 181 -19.58 14.27 12.69
CA ASN A 181 -20.64 13.50 13.34
C ASN A 181 -20.93 12.19 12.60
N ASP A 182 -19.86 11.47 12.24
CA ASP A 182 -19.83 10.26 11.40
C ASP A 182 -20.39 10.39 9.96
N ASN A 183 -20.93 11.56 9.60
CA ASN A 183 -21.33 11.84 8.23
C ASN A 183 -20.10 12.20 7.37
N LEU A 184 -20.01 11.58 6.20
CA LEU A 184 -18.95 11.89 5.24
C LEU A 184 -19.14 13.31 4.70
N LEU A 185 -18.19 14.20 4.99
CA LEU A 185 -18.18 15.57 4.50
C LEU A 185 -17.42 15.68 3.19
N LEU A 186 -16.22 15.07 3.14
CA LEU A 186 -15.35 15.09 1.98
C LEU A 186 -14.55 13.79 1.91
N SER A 187 -14.40 13.25 0.71
CA SER A 187 -13.38 12.23 0.44
C SER A 187 -12.75 12.49 -0.90
N GLY A 188 -11.50 12.06 -1.05
CA GLY A 188 -10.78 12.18 -2.30
C GLY A 188 -9.74 11.09 -2.44
N ASN A 189 -9.42 10.81 -3.69
CA ASN A 189 -8.33 9.95 -4.10
C ASN A 189 -7.46 10.72 -5.10
N ILE A 190 -6.14 10.59 -4.96
CA ILE A 190 -5.15 11.14 -5.89
C ILE A 190 -4.21 10.00 -6.27
N ASN A 191 -4.12 9.69 -7.57
CA ASN A 191 -3.12 8.78 -8.11
C ASN A 191 -2.17 9.56 -9.03
N LYS A 192 -0.86 9.42 -8.81
CA LYS A 192 0.16 10.04 -9.66
C LYS A 192 1.30 9.07 -9.90
N ALA A 193 1.69 8.93 -11.17
CA ALA A 193 2.89 8.22 -11.57
C ALA A 193 3.97 9.22 -12.01
N LEU A 194 5.23 8.91 -11.71
CA LEU A 194 6.41 9.66 -12.14
C LEU A 194 7.49 8.67 -12.53
N GLU A 195 8.14 8.90 -13.67
CA GLU A 195 9.32 8.16 -14.09
C GLU A 195 10.54 9.07 -14.05
N ASN A 196 11.65 8.58 -13.52
CA ASN A 196 12.88 9.35 -13.43
C ASN A 196 14.11 8.44 -13.56
N SER A 197 15.13 8.91 -14.25
CA SER A 197 16.39 8.17 -14.44
C SER A 197 17.51 8.90 -13.72
N LYS A 198 18.30 8.18 -12.92
CA LYS A 198 19.48 8.73 -12.26
C LYS A 198 20.73 7.96 -12.70
N LYS A 199 21.82 8.69 -12.91
CA LYS A 199 23.16 8.14 -13.05
C LYS A 199 23.67 7.65 -11.70
#